data_AF-A0A2K3CQ95-F1
#
_entry.id   AF-A0A2K3CQ95-F1
#
_cell.length_a   1.000
_cell.length_b   1.000
_cell.length_c   1.000
_cell.angle_alpha   90.00
_cell.angle_beta   90.00
_cell.angle_gamma   90.00
#
_symmetry.space_group_name_H-M   'P 1'
#
loop_
_entity.id
_entity.type
_entity.pdbx_description
1 polymer ?
#
loop_
_entity_poly.entity_id
_entity_poly.type
_entity_poly.pdbx_seq_one_letter_code
_entity_poly.pdbx_strand_id
1 'polypeptide(L)'
;MTNSNQSSNNQSSNPGSNPGIKMQRALSDTLALLGKLHKDWERIQLEVERLNAKVAMWQEDLRSVLLGQLAYTADSIASNYVYATSAGRPMSLGDLRNLAPVHSNPDVKRRWQQVVTFAEQQGVSIDELVHNSRPLRSLRSCMAHGFSEELDTTTPDLLRELATPVLVESVDKMLLFLKPLTLRDKPLLPRKDVADSFEDL
;
A
#
# COMPACT_ATOMS: atom_id res chain seq x y z
N MET A 1 46.09 56.55 -78.42
CA MET A 1 44.62 56.62 -78.31
C MET A 1 44.14 55.25 -77.86
N THR A 2 43.85 55.15 -76.57
CA THR A 2 43.43 53.97 -75.82
C THR A 2 42.02 54.22 -75.31
N ASN A 3 41.09 53.31 -75.61
CA ASN A 3 39.90 52.99 -74.78
C ASN A 3 39.14 51.85 -75.48
N SER A 4 38.89 50.67 -74.92
CA SER A 4 38.53 50.19 -73.57
C SER A 4 37.06 49.74 -73.55
N ASN A 5 36.93 48.43 -73.37
CA ASN A 5 35.92 47.71 -72.60
C ASN A 5 34.47 47.60 -73.09
N GLN A 6 34.21 46.41 -73.65
CA GLN A 6 33.00 45.63 -73.44
C GLN A 6 32.74 45.38 -71.94
N SER A 7 31.53 45.68 -71.48
CA SER A 7 30.95 45.09 -70.26
C SER A 7 29.60 44.48 -70.60
N SER A 8 29.61 43.18 -70.89
CA SER A 8 28.40 42.36 -70.92
C SER A 8 28.07 41.93 -69.50
N ASN A 9 26.99 42.51 -68.97
CA ASN A 9 26.37 42.14 -67.71
C ASN A 9 25.79 40.72 -67.82
N ASN A 10 26.48 39.73 -67.25
CA ASN A 10 25.92 38.40 -67.03
C ASN A 10 25.05 38.46 -65.77
N GLN A 11 23.73 38.64 -65.96
CA GLN A 11 22.75 38.39 -64.90
C GLN A 11 22.75 36.89 -64.59
N SER A 12 23.40 36.53 -63.50
CA SER A 12 23.27 35.24 -62.84
C SER A 12 21.83 35.07 -62.38
N SER A 13 21.04 34.35 -63.17
CA SER A 13 19.73 33.84 -62.78
C SER A 13 19.93 32.83 -61.65
N ASN A 14 19.74 33.29 -60.42
CA ASN A 14 19.75 32.48 -59.21
C ASN A 14 18.63 31.42 -59.32
N PRO A 15 18.91 30.11 -59.42
CA PRO A 15 17.90 29.07 -59.65
C PRO A 15 17.08 28.74 -58.37
N GLY A 16 17.06 29.64 -57.38
CA GLY A 16 16.83 29.31 -55.98
C GLY A 16 15.38 29.30 -55.46
N SER A 17 14.34 29.37 -56.30
CA SER A 17 12.97 29.37 -55.75
C SER A 17 11.92 28.83 -56.71
N ASN A 18 12.00 27.53 -57.03
CA ASN A 18 10.85 26.83 -57.58
C ASN A 18 9.85 26.53 -56.44
N PRO A 19 8.67 27.18 -56.39
CA PRO A 19 7.72 27.02 -55.28
C PRO A 19 7.25 25.56 -55.10
N GLY A 20 7.25 24.76 -56.16
CA GLY A 20 6.95 23.32 -56.07
C GLY A 20 7.97 22.53 -55.23
N ILE A 21 9.26 22.87 -55.32
CA ILE A 21 10.32 22.21 -54.54
C ILE A 21 10.22 22.59 -53.05
N LYS A 22 9.87 23.86 -52.77
CA LYS A 22 9.63 24.33 -51.39
C LYS A 22 8.42 23.63 -50.75
N MET A 23 7.34 23.47 -51.51
CA MET A 23 6.13 22.78 -51.05
C MET A 23 6.38 21.29 -50.79
N GLN A 24 7.10 20.60 -51.69
CA GLN A 24 7.47 19.20 -51.49
C GLN A 24 8.34 18.99 -50.25
N ARG A 25 9.33 19.86 -50.01
CA ARG A 25 10.17 19.79 -48.81
C ARG A 25 9.36 20.02 -47.53
N ALA A 26 8.49 21.04 -47.51
CA ALA A 26 7.60 21.30 -46.37
C ALA A 26 6.66 20.12 -46.06
N LEU A 27 6.15 19.44 -47.09
CA LEU A 27 5.27 18.28 -46.94
C LEU A 27 6.04 17.06 -46.41
N SER A 28 7.27 16.85 -46.90
CA SER A 28 8.18 15.83 -46.38
C SER A 28 8.53 16.07 -44.91
N ASP A 29 8.86 17.31 -44.53
CA ASP A 29 9.19 17.66 -43.15
C ASP A 29 7.97 17.47 -42.21
N THR A 30 6.77 17.80 -42.70
CA THR A 30 5.52 17.58 -41.97
C THR A 30 5.25 16.10 -41.75
N LEU A 31 5.45 15.25 -42.77
CA LEU A 31 5.29 13.80 -42.65
C LEU A 31 6.32 13.19 -41.70
N ALA A 32 7.57 13.65 -41.74
CA ALA A 32 8.61 13.22 -40.82
C ALA A 32 8.28 13.60 -39.36
N LEU A 33 7.74 14.81 -39.15
CA LEU A 33 7.27 15.25 -37.84
C LEU A 33 6.09 14.41 -37.33
N LEU A 34 5.09 14.14 -38.18
CA LEU A 34 3.96 13.27 -37.83
C LEU A 34 4.42 11.86 -37.47
N GLY A 35 5.36 11.29 -38.23
CA GLY A 35 5.95 9.98 -37.92
C GLY A 35 6.70 9.97 -36.59
N LYS A 36 7.41 11.05 -36.25
CA LYS A 36 8.06 11.20 -34.94
C LYS A 36 7.03 11.32 -33.81
N LEU A 37 6.02 12.18 -33.96
CA LEU A 37 4.95 12.36 -32.98
C LEU A 37 4.20 11.06 -32.71
N HIS A 38 3.94 10.26 -33.75
CA HIS A 38 3.31 8.95 -33.59
C HIS A 38 4.16 8.00 -32.74
N LYS A 39 5.47 7.92 -33.01
CA LYS A 39 6.40 7.11 -32.20
C LYS A 39 6.51 7.60 -30.75
N ASP A 40 6.52 8.92 -30.55
CA ASP A 40 6.56 9.52 -29.21
C ASP A 40 5.24 9.22 -28.46
N TRP A 41 4.10 9.26 -29.14
CA TRP A 41 2.81 8.86 -28.60
C TRP A 41 2.76 7.39 -28.17
N GLU A 42 3.21 6.47 -29.02
CA GLU A 42 3.29 5.03 -28.70
C GLU A 42 4.19 4.78 -27.48
N ARG A 43 5.32 5.48 -27.39
CA ARG A 43 6.22 5.40 -26.22
C ARG A 43 5.54 5.86 -24.94
N ILE A 44 4.81 6.97 -24.99
CA ILE A 44 4.08 7.50 -23.83
C ILE A 44 3.00 6.53 -23.39
N GLN A 45 2.24 5.95 -24.33
CA GLN A 45 1.23 4.94 -24.02
C GLN A 45 1.83 3.74 -23.27
N LEU A 46 2.96 3.21 -23.76
CA LEU A 46 3.64 2.10 -23.10
C LEU A 46 4.13 2.46 -21.68
N GLU A 47 4.63 3.68 -21.47
CA GLU A 47 5.07 4.12 -20.15
C GLU A 47 3.89 4.32 -19.20
N VAL A 48 2.75 4.81 -19.69
CA VAL A 48 1.51 4.92 -18.91
C VAL A 48 1.03 3.53 -18.46
N GLU A 49 0.99 2.54 -19.36
CA GLU A 49 0.64 1.16 -19.01
C GLU A 49 1.59 0.58 -17.96
N ARG A 50 2.90 0.81 -18.11
CA ARG A 50 3.92 0.36 -17.17
C ARG A 50 3.76 1.00 -15.79
N LEU A 51 3.48 2.31 -15.73
CA LEU A 51 3.25 3.02 -14.47
C LEU A 51 1.96 2.56 -13.81
N ASN A 52 0.90 2.32 -14.57
CA ASN A 52 -0.35 1.77 -14.04
C ASN A 52 -0.13 0.38 -13.41
N ALA A 53 0.65 -0.48 -14.05
CA ALA A 53 0.99 -1.79 -13.50
C ALA A 53 1.77 -1.67 -12.18
N LYS A 54 2.71 -0.71 -12.08
CA LYS A 54 3.45 -0.45 -10.84
C LYS A 54 2.56 0.08 -9.72
N VAL A 55 1.66 1.00 -10.03
CA VAL A 55 0.70 1.54 -9.05
C VAL A 55 -0.19 0.42 -8.51
N ALA A 56 -0.69 -0.47 -9.38
CA ALA A 56 -1.49 -1.61 -8.96
C ALA A 56 -0.71 -2.57 -8.04
N MET A 57 0.56 -2.85 -8.35
CA MET A 57 1.42 -3.65 -7.46
C MET A 57 1.61 -2.99 -6.09
N TRP A 58 1.90 -1.70 -6.05
CA TRP A 58 2.07 -0.97 -4.79
C TRP A 58 0.80 -0.92 -3.94
N GLN A 59 -0.37 -0.79 -4.58
CA GLN A 59 -1.65 -0.86 -3.89
C GLN A 59 -1.87 -2.24 -3.27
N GLU A 60 -1.54 -3.31 -3.98
CA GLU A 60 -1.66 -4.68 -3.49
C GLU A 60 -0.69 -4.98 -2.34
N ASP A 61 0.53 -4.46 -2.42
CA ASP A 61 1.51 -4.54 -1.34
C ASP A 61 1.03 -3.79 -0.09
N LEU A 62 0.58 -2.54 -0.25
CA LEU A 62 0.04 -1.73 0.85
C LEU A 62 -1.16 -2.42 1.51
N ARG A 63 -2.10 -2.94 0.70
CA ARG A 63 -3.25 -3.73 1.16
C ARG A 63 -2.81 -4.89 2.03
N SER A 64 -1.87 -5.68 1.56
CA SER A 64 -1.37 -6.87 2.26
C SER A 64 -0.67 -6.50 3.58
N VAL A 65 0.10 -5.41 3.57
CA VAL A 65 0.83 -4.90 4.74
C VAL A 65 -0.12 -4.41 5.82
N LEU A 66 -1.06 -3.53 5.51
CA LEU A 66 -1.94 -2.93 6.51
C LEU A 66 -2.93 -3.94 7.10
N LEU A 67 -3.50 -4.81 6.27
CA LEU A 67 -4.38 -5.88 6.74
C LEU A 67 -3.63 -6.91 7.60
N GLY A 68 -2.40 -7.27 7.21
CA GLY A 68 -1.53 -8.13 8.03
C GLY A 68 -1.13 -7.48 9.35
N GLN A 69 -0.89 -6.17 9.34
CA GLN A 69 -0.57 -5.40 10.54
C GLN A 69 -1.74 -5.33 11.52
N LEU A 70 -2.99 -5.29 11.05
CA LEU A 70 -4.17 -5.32 11.91
C LEU A 70 -4.19 -6.56 12.80
N ALA A 71 -3.99 -7.75 12.21
CA ALA A 71 -3.94 -8.99 12.98
C ALA A 71 -2.71 -9.05 13.90
N TYR A 72 -1.56 -8.55 13.44
CA TYR A 72 -0.36 -8.45 14.26
C TYR A 72 -0.54 -7.55 15.49
N THR A 73 -1.25 -6.43 15.36
CA THR A 73 -1.52 -5.52 16.47
C THR A 73 -2.32 -6.22 17.56
N ALA A 74 -3.34 -7.02 17.20
CA ALA A 74 -4.08 -7.82 18.16
C ALA A 74 -3.23 -8.92 18.82
N ASP A 75 -2.44 -9.66 18.03
CA ASP A 75 -1.48 -10.65 18.53
C ASP A 75 -0.52 -10.00 19.54
N SER A 76 0.03 -8.83 19.20
CA SER A 76 0.99 -8.09 20.04
C SER A 76 0.38 -7.65 21.36
N ILE A 77 -0.82 -7.06 21.35
CA ILE A 77 -1.47 -6.59 22.57
C ILE A 77 -1.76 -7.77 23.49
N ALA A 78 -2.40 -8.82 22.97
CA ALA A 78 -2.77 -9.99 23.76
C ALA A 78 -1.53 -10.72 24.31
N SER A 79 -0.54 -10.99 23.46
CA SER A 79 0.69 -11.69 23.85
C SER A 79 1.47 -10.92 24.91
N ASN A 80 1.60 -9.60 24.73
CA ASN A 80 2.38 -8.77 25.66
C ASN A 80 1.70 -8.68 27.02
N TYR A 81 0.38 -8.58 27.05
CA TYR A 81 -0.39 -8.59 28.30
C TYR A 81 -0.27 -9.93 29.04
N VAL A 82 -0.53 -11.04 28.33
CA VAL A 82 -0.55 -12.40 28.90
C VAL A 82 0.81 -12.79 29.49
N TYR A 83 1.90 -12.48 28.78
CA TYR A 83 3.26 -12.85 29.21
C TYR A 83 4.03 -11.74 29.94
N ALA A 84 3.41 -10.56 30.14
CA ALA A 84 4.06 -9.41 30.77
C ALA A 84 5.37 -8.98 30.08
N THR A 85 5.52 -9.21 28.78
CA THR A 85 6.74 -8.92 28.02
C THR A 85 6.42 -8.02 26.85
N SER A 86 7.23 -6.99 26.65
CA SER A 86 7.25 -6.18 25.43
C SER A 86 8.36 -6.60 24.46
N ALA A 87 9.21 -7.56 24.86
CA ALA A 87 10.36 -7.98 24.10
C ALA A 87 10.08 -9.33 23.40
N GLY A 88 10.05 -9.30 22.06
CA GLY A 88 9.95 -10.49 21.23
C GLY A 88 8.93 -10.35 20.10
N ARG A 89 8.91 -11.33 19.21
CA ARG A 89 7.86 -11.45 18.20
C ARG A 89 6.57 -11.90 18.92
N PRO A 90 5.44 -11.18 18.74
CA PRO A 90 4.17 -11.58 19.31
C PRO A 90 3.80 -13.02 19.00
N MET A 91 3.34 -13.72 20.03
CA MET A 91 2.67 -14.99 19.85
C MET A 91 1.31 -14.74 19.23
N SER A 92 0.90 -15.59 18.30
CA SER A 92 -0.41 -15.40 17.68
C SER A 92 -1.55 -15.76 18.60
N LEU A 93 -2.73 -15.16 18.40
CA LEU A 93 -3.93 -15.50 19.16
C LEU A 93 -4.23 -17.02 19.14
N GLY A 94 -3.98 -17.69 18.00
CA GLY A 94 -4.15 -19.14 17.89
C GLY A 94 -3.18 -19.94 18.75
N ASP A 95 -1.92 -19.50 18.83
CA ASP A 95 -0.92 -20.13 19.68
C ASP A 95 -1.19 -19.84 21.16
N LEU A 96 -1.55 -18.59 21.49
CA LEU A 96 -1.95 -18.17 22.84
C LEU A 96 -3.13 -19.02 23.36
N ARG A 97 -4.16 -19.21 22.53
CA ARG A 97 -5.31 -20.05 22.87
C ARG A 97 -4.92 -21.47 23.24
N ASN A 98 -3.91 -22.03 22.59
CA ASN A 98 -3.48 -23.40 22.84
C ASN A 98 -2.51 -23.50 24.04
N LEU A 99 -1.63 -22.50 24.23
CA LEU A 99 -0.51 -22.57 25.17
C LEU A 99 -0.81 -21.90 26.52
N ALA A 100 -1.52 -20.78 26.55
CA ALA A 100 -1.77 -20.03 27.78
C ALA A 100 -2.61 -20.82 28.80
N PRO A 101 -3.68 -21.56 28.43
CA PRO A 101 -4.47 -22.33 29.41
C PRO A 101 -3.71 -23.47 30.10
N VAL A 102 -2.74 -24.07 29.39
CA VAL A 102 -1.93 -25.19 29.89
C VAL A 102 -0.60 -24.73 30.51
N HIS A 103 -0.31 -23.43 30.50
CA HIS A 103 0.92 -22.88 31.00
C HIS A 103 1.13 -23.18 32.50
N SER A 104 2.36 -23.41 32.97
CA SER A 104 2.60 -23.74 34.38
C SER A 104 2.35 -22.57 35.33
N ASN A 105 2.60 -21.34 34.86
CA ASN A 105 2.36 -20.12 35.64
C ASN A 105 0.84 -19.77 35.72
N PRO A 106 0.24 -19.68 36.92
CA PRO A 106 -1.17 -19.32 37.10
C PRO A 106 -1.51 -17.89 36.65
N ASP A 107 -0.57 -16.94 36.72
CA ASP A 107 -0.81 -15.57 36.25
C ASP A 107 -1.04 -15.51 34.74
N VAL A 108 -0.31 -16.32 33.97
CA VAL A 108 -0.50 -16.42 32.51
C VAL A 108 -1.91 -16.92 32.19
N LYS A 109 -2.39 -17.93 32.92
CA LYS A 109 -3.77 -18.45 32.75
C LYS A 109 -4.81 -17.39 33.07
N ARG A 110 -4.63 -16.68 34.19
CA ARG A 110 -5.53 -15.61 34.63
C ARG A 110 -5.61 -14.49 33.60
N ARG A 111 -4.47 -13.97 33.15
CA ARG A 111 -4.42 -12.90 32.14
C ARG A 111 -4.97 -13.33 30.80
N TRP A 112 -4.75 -14.58 30.39
CA TRP A 112 -5.40 -15.12 29.21
C TRP A 112 -6.92 -15.14 29.35
N GLN A 113 -7.44 -15.55 30.50
CA GLN A 113 -8.88 -15.52 30.76
C GLN A 113 -9.43 -14.09 30.72
N GLN A 114 -8.68 -13.10 31.20
CA GLN A 114 -9.07 -11.68 31.08
C GLN A 114 -9.16 -11.23 29.62
N VAL A 115 -8.20 -11.64 28.76
CA VAL A 115 -8.29 -11.39 27.31
C VAL A 115 -9.51 -12.05 26.69
N VAL A 116 -9.84 -13.28 27.11
CA VAL A 116 -11.03 -14.01 26.62
C VAL A 116 -12.30 -13.27 27.01
N THR A 117 -12.46 -12.94 28.29
CA THR A 117 -13.61 -12.17 28.81
C THR A 117 -13.74 -10.83 28.11
N PHE A 118 -12.62 -10.12 27.89
CA PHE A 118 -12.62 -8.85 27.19
C PHE A 118 -13.17 -8.99 25.77
N ALA A 119 -12.69 -9.97 25.01
CA ALA A 119 -13.15 -10.21 23.65
C ALA A 119 -14.67 -10.45 23.61
N GLU A 120 -15.17 -11.29 24.52
CA GLU A 120 -16.60 -11.57 24.65
C GLU A 120 -17.42 -10.31 24.95
N GLN A 121 -16.92 -9.42 25.82
CA GLN A 121 -17.56 -8.12 26.07
C GLN A 121 -17.57 -7.20 24.83
N GLN A 122 -16.60 -7.33 23.93
CA GLN A 122 -16.61 -6.63 22.64
C GLN A 122 -17.52 -7.31 21.59
N GLY A 123 -18.21 -8.39 21.96
CA GLY A 123 -19.14 -9.12 21.09
C GLY A 123 -18.45 -10.07 20.11
N VAL A 124 -17.22 -10.52 20.41
CA VAL A 124 -16.49 -11.48 19.57
C VAL A 124 -15.84 -12.56 20.44
N SER A 125 -16.09 -13.82 20.12
CA SER A 125 -15.40 -14.92 20.80
C SER A 125 -13.92 -15.01 20.41
N ILE A 126 -13.09 -15.57 21.29
CA ILE A 126 -11.68 -15.83 20.95
C ILE A 126 -11.54 -16.75 19.74
N ASP A 127 -12.40 -17.74 19.59
CA ASP A 127 -12.34 -18.64 18.42
C ASP A 127 -12.67 -17.92 17.11
N GLU A 128 -13.63 -17.00 17.11
CA GLU A 128 -13.88 -16.12 15.97
C GLU A 128 -12.67 -15.24 15.66
N LEU A 129 -12.02 -14.65 16.67
CA LEU A 129 -10.81 -13.83 16.47
C LEU A 129 -9.66 -14.67 15.91
N VAL A 130 -9.45 -15.89 16.40
CA VAL A 130 -8.43 -16.81 15.88
C VAL A 130 -8.73 -17.20 14.44
N HIS A 131 -10.00 -17.50 14.12
CA HIS A 131 -10.42 -17.83 12.76
C HIS A 131 -10.17 -16.66 11.79
N ASN A 132 -10.58 -15.45 12.18
CA ASN A 132 -10.52 -14.25 11.35
C ASN A 132 -9.12 -13.61 11.27
N SER A 133 -8.28 -13.78 12.28
CA SER A 133 -6.89 -13.32 12.22
C SER A 133 -6.04 -14.13 11.25
N ARG A 134 -6.36 -15.42 11.04
CA ARG A 134 -5.56 -16.32 10.18
C ARG A 134 -5.42 -15.84 8.74
N PRO A 135 -6.48 -15.52 7.98
CA PRO A 135 -6.34 -15.03 6.61
C PRO A 135 -5.59 -13.69 6.55
N LEU A 136 -5.84 -12.77 7.49
CA LEU A 136 -5.13 -11.49 7.56
C LEU A 136 -3.63 -11.68 7.81
N ARG A 137 -3.25 -12.57 8.73
CA ARG A 137 -1.85 -12.94 8.98
C ARG A 137 -1.16 -13.54 7.77
N SER A 138 -1.90 -14.27 6.92
CA SER A 138 -1.33 -14.89 5.71
C SER A 138 -0.90 -13.87 4.65
N LEU A 139 -1.47 -12.66 4.70
CA LEU A 139 -1.08 -11.54 3.82
C LEU A 139 0.28 -10.94 4.20
N ARG A 140 0.78 -11.25 5.40
CA ARG A 140 2.08 -10.74 5.85
C ARG A 140 3.20 -11.50 5.15
N SER A 141 3.76 -10.89 4.10
CA SER A 141 5.16 -11.17 3.74
C SER A 141 6.02 -10.85 4.96
N CYS A 142 6.84 -11.81 5.37
CA CYS A 142 7.55 -11.94 6.65
C CYS A 142 8.39 -10.75 7.17
N MET A 143 8.41 -9.61 6.48
CA MET A 143 9.29 -8.45 6.71
C MET A 143 8.57 -7.09 6.71
N ALA A 144 7.33 -6.98 6.23
CA ALA A 144 6.70 -5.67 6.02
C ALA A 144 5.74 -5.33 7.15
N HIS A 145 6.20 -4.47 8.07
CA HIS A 145 5.34 -3.67 8.93
C HIS A 145 5.08 -2.36 8.18
N GLY A 146 3.85 -1.84 8.24
CA GLY A 146 3.55 -0.53 7.66
C GLY A 146 4.51 0.53 8.22
N PHE A 147 4.87 1.51 7.39
CA PHE A 147 5.67 2.65 7.84
C PHE A 147 4.89 3.43 8.90
N SER A 148 5.60 4.10 9.83
CA SER A 148 4.96 4.81 10.94
C SER A 148 3.88 5.81 10.49
N GLU A 149 4.08 6.46 9.34
CA GLU A 149 3.12 7.39 8.75
C GLU A 149 1.87 6.68 8.22
N GLU A 150 2.01 5.52 7.59
CA GLU A 150 0.89 4.69 7.15
C GLU A 150 0.07 4.21 8.35
N LEU A 151 0.74 3.76 9.42
CA LEU A 151 0.05 3.32 10.64
C LEU A 151 -0.72 4.46 11.31
N ASP A 152 -0.18 5.68 11.29
CA ASP A 152 -0.79 6.86 11.90
C ASP A 152 -1.99 7.40 11.11
N THR A 153 -1.98 7.23 9.79
CA THR A 153 -3.02 7.70 8.87
C THR A 153 -4.07 6.62 8.56
N THR A 154 -3.81 5.36 8.91
CA THR A 154 -4.75 4.26 8.66
C THR A 154 -5.98 4.37 9.56
N THR A 155 -7.16 4.44 8.95
CA THR A 155 -8.46 4.45 9.63
C THR A 155 -9.17 3.09 9.53
N PRO A 156 -10.19 2.84 10.36
CA PRO A 156 -11.03 1.64 10.22
C PRO A 156 -11.69 1.51 8.83
N ASP A 157 -12.13 2.63 8.26
CA ASP A 157 -12.80 2.63 6.95
C ASP A 157 -11.82 2.33 5.81
N LEU A 158 -10.59 2.85 5.88
CA LEU A 158 -9.54 2.49 4.93
C LEU A 158 -9.26 0.98 4.97
N LEU A 159 -9.19 0.37 6.16
CA LEU A 159 -8.97 -1.07 6.27
C LEU A 159 -10.12 -1.88 5.64
N ARG A 160 -11.36 -1.41 5.74
CA ARG A 160 -12.51 -2.03 5.08
C ARG A 160 -12.48 -1.87 3.57
N GLU A 161 -12.09 -0.68 3.09
CA GLU A 161 -11.94 -0.40 1.65
C GLU A 161 -10.84 -1.28 1.03
N LEU A 162 -9.75 -1.47 1.76
CA LEU A 162 -8.65 -2.35 1.36
C LEU A 162 -9.01 -3.84 1.48
N ALA A 163 -10.03 -4.22 2.26
CA ALA A 163 -10.43 -5.60 2.40
C ALA A 163 -11.12 -6.10 1.12
N THR A 164 -10.69 -7.25 0.61
CA THR A 164 -11.48 -7.96 -0.40
C THR A 164 -12.80 -8.43 0.22
N PRO A 165 -13.86 -8.71 -0.56
CA PRO A 165 -15.16 -9.11 -0.02
C PRO A 165 -15.10 -10.29 0.96
N VAL A 166 -14.13 -11.19 0.79
CA VAL A 166 -13.91 -12.36 1.66
C VAL A 166 -13.18 -12.03 2.97
N LEU A 167 -12.59 -10.85 3.10
CA LEU A 167 -11.83 -10.40 4.27
C LEU A 167 -12.55 -9.34 5.10
N VAL A 168 -13.64 -8.75 4.60
CA VAL A 168 -14.38 -7.66 5.29
C VAL A 168 -14.80 -8.10 6.69
N GLU A 169 -15.40 -9.29 6.81
CA GLU A 169 -15.81 -9.83 8.12
C GLU A 169 -14.61 -9.98 9.05
N SER A 170 -13.48 -10.48 8.55
CA SER A 170 -12.27 -10.61 9.35
C SER A 170 -11.76 -9.27 9.86
N VAL A 171 -11.77 -8.24 9.01
CA VAL A 171 -11.41 -6.87 9.41
C VAL A 171 -12.36 -6.35 10.48
N ASP A 172 -13.67 -6.50 10.31
CA ASP A 172 -14.65 -6.02 11.29
C ASP A 172 -14.52 -6.70 12.65
N LYS A 173 -14.33 -8.03 12.68
CA LYS A 173 -14.12 -8.77 13.93
C LYS A 173 -12.85 -8.32 14.64
N MET A 174 -11.75 -8.10 13.91
CA MET A 174 -10.52 -7.56 14.49
C MET A 174 -10.70 -6.13 14.99
N LEU A 175 -11.42 -5.28 14.26
CA LEU A 175 -11.70 -3.90 14.65
C LEU A 175 -12.56 -3.82 15.91
N LEU A 176 -13.54 -4.71 16.10
CA LEU A 176 -14.33 -4.77 17.33
C LEU A 176 -13.44 -5.00 18.56
N PHE A 177 -12.54 -5.97 18.47
CA PHE A 177 -11.58 -6.27 19.55
C PHE A 177 -10.59 -5.13 19.78
N LEU A 178 -10.07 -4.52 18.71
CA LEU A 178 -9.00 -3.51 18.79
C LEU A 178 -9.49 -2.10 19.12
N LYS A 179 -10.74 -1.76 18.80
CA LYS A 179 -11.30 -0.41 19.00
C LYS A 179 -11.06 0.15 20.41
N PRO A 180 -11.32 -0.57 21.51
CA PRO A 180 -11.00 -0.09 22.85
C PRO A 180 -9.50 -0.12 23.20
N LEU A 181 -8.68 -0.89 22.48
CA LEU A 181 -7.27 -1.14 22.82
C LEU A 181 -6.28 -0.23 22.06
N THR A 182 -6.78 0.55 21.10
CA THR A 182 -5.99 1.37 20.19
C THR A 182 -6.38 2.83 20.29
N LEU A 183 -5.57 3.72 19.73
CA LEU A 183 -5.88 5.14 19.67
C LEU A 183 -7.16 5.36 18.84
N ARG A 184 -7.91 6.40 19.20
CA ARG A 184 -9.16 6.75 18.52
C ARG A 184 -8.93 6.91 17.01
N ASP A 185 -9.72 6.20 16.22
CA ASP A 185 -9.67 6.16 14.75
C ASP A 185 -8.33 5.69 14.16
N LYS A 186 -7.47 5.06 14.98
CA LYS A 186 -6.12 4.57 14.61
C LYS A 186 -5.94 3.12 15.06
N PRO A 187 -6.61 2.15 14.41
CA PRO A 187 -6.68 0.74 14.83
C PRO A 187 -5.34 -0.01 14.78
N LEU A 188 -4.29 0.58 14.20
CA LEU A 188 -2.97 -0.03 14.13
C LEU A 188 -2.02 0.48 15.22
N LEU A 189 -2.44 1.44 16.04
CA LEU A 189 -1.62 2.06 17.09
C LEU A 189 -2.20 1.74 18.48
N PRO A 190 -1.61 0.80 19.24
CA PRO A 190 -2.02 0.50 20.61
C PRO A 190 -1.95 1.72 21.52
N ARG A 191 -2.86 1.80 22.50
CA ARG A 191 -2.73 2.78 23.59
C ARG A 191 -1.58 2.41 24.52
N LYS A 192 -1.05 3.40 25.24
CA LYS A 192 0.02 3.18 26.23
C LYS A 192 -0.46 2.44 27.48
N ASP A 193 -1.74 2.62 27.80
CA ASP A 193 -2.48 2.05 28.95
C ASP A 193 -3.32 0.83 28.55
N VAL A 194 -2.92 0.11 27.49
CA VAL A 194 -3.71 -1.02 26.97
C VAL A 194 -3.88 -2.15 27.97
N ALA A 195 -2.92 -2.33 28.90
CA ALA A 195 -2.98 -3.35 29.94
C ALA A 195 -4.15 -3.12 30.90
N ASP A 196 -4.40 -1.87 31.28
CA ASP A 196 -5.44 -1.46 32.23
C ASP A 196 -6.84 -1.89 31.72
N SER A 197 -7.02 -1.93 30.40
CA SER A 197 -8.28 -2.35 29.76
C SER A 197 -8.65 -3.81 30.02
N PHE A 198 -7.69 -4.65 30.39
CA PHE A 198 -7.90 -6.05 30.75
C PHE A 198 -7.97 -6.27 32.27
N GLU A 199 -7.44 -5.32 33.06
CA GLU A 199 -7.38 -5.42 34.52
C GLU A 199 -8.67 -4.94 35.20
N ASP A 200 -9.45 -4.09 34.52
CA ASP A 200 -10.76 -3.58 34.98
C ASP A 200 -11.92 -4.62 34.86
N LEU A 201 -11.60 -5.91 34.65
CA LEU A 201 -12.53 -7.01 34.35
C LEU A 201 -12.73 -8.00 35.51
#